data_AF-A0A7Y3BK54-F1
#
_entry.id   AF-A0A7Y3BK54-F1
#
_cell.length_a   1.000
_cell.length_b   1.000
_cell.length_c   1.000
_cell.angle_alpha   90.00
_cell.angle_beta   90.00
_cell.angle_gamma   90.00
#
_symmetry.space_group_name_H-M   'P 1'
#
loop_
_entity.id
_entity.type
_entity.pdbx_description
1 polymer ?
#
loop_
_entity_poly.entity_id
_entity_poly.type
_entity_poly.pdbx_seq_one_letter_code
_entity_poly.pdbx_strand_id
1 'polypeptide(L)'
;MKASFLSFLSFILILFFLFALTGCNKKYEEQTVPQNVPDTTAVETTKHFLFVGKWYGKAGVYKYDLNTKKHETVWWHPRENVKLLISKTEVNPAFFFTLRKTGFQGGFPYFEKVKIYRISKDFSKTEFIYSIKDGMQITARWNNDENFEVVFTEIDKTDPIYINRHIKTFDGYGKLINDEIETFNLVADGFPELLPERNPTVSASGRYGISVVGDSVYLKTADGDSLKFIIDVNHYLKKIEWSIDEQFVFISTLDLENESLKTQKPETSELFVYSIVKDSVVASWSGAGIKNFFTLDSLLVFDNGFGRNSSIFIYNYLNEELFKKFNIKGECGLFYIPEL
;
A
#
# COMPACT_ATOMS: atom_id res chain seq x y z
N MET A 1 -6.68 93.54 -19.96
CA MET A 1 -7.75 92.60 -20.33
C MET A 1 -7.17 91.38 -21.08
N LYS A 2 -6.33 90.57 -20.41
CA LYS A 2 -5.74 89.32 -20.97
C LYS A 2 -5.48 88.22 -19.92
N ALA A 3 -5.75 88.47 -18.63
CA ALA A 3 -5.49 87.50 -17.56
C ALA A 3 -6.69 86.60 -17.19
N SER A 4 -7.87 86.83 -17.77
CA SER A 4 -9.10 86.08 -17.43
C SER A 4 -9.37 84.88 -18.33
N PHE A 5 -8.68 84.73 -19.46
CA PHE A 5 -9.01 83.69 -20.44
C PHE A 5 -8.22 82.39 -20.21
N LEU A 6 -6.99 82.46 -19.68
CA LEU A 6 -6.19 81.27 -19.37
C LEU A 6 -6.73 80.49 -18.14
N SER A 7 -7.33 81.18 -17.16
CA SER A 7 -7.91 80.53 -15.98
C SER A 7 -9.17 79.73 -16.30
N PHE A 8 -9.93 80.13 -17.32
CA PHE A 8 -11.16 79.44 -17.71
C PHE A 8 -10.87 78.18 -18.55
N LEU A 9 -9.83 78.22 -19.38
CA LEU A 9 -9.40 77.09 -20.20
C LEU A 9 -8.81 75.94 -19.34
N SER A 10 -8.11 76.27 -18.25
CA SER A 10 -7.54 75.28 -17.33
C SER A 10 -8.61 74.55 -16.51
N PHE A 11 -9.73 75.21 -16.17
CA PHE A 11 -10.84 74.58 -15.45
C PHE A 11 -11.65 73.62 -16.34
N ILE A 12 -11.80 73.95 -17.64
CA ILE A 12 -12.47 73.07 -18.62
C ILE A 12 -11.65 71.80 -18.88
N LEU A 13 -10.32 71.89 -18.94
CA LEU A 13 -9.46 70.72 -19.13
C LEU A 13 -9.50 69.75 -17.94
N ILE A 14 -9.60 70.26 -16.72
CA ILE A 14 -9.72 69.44 -15.49
C ILE A 14 -11.10 68.77 -15.42
N LEU A 15 -12.16 69.43 -15.88
CA LEU A 15 -13.50 68.85 -15.95
C LEU A 15 -13.61 67.72 -17.00
N PHE A 16 -12.89 67.84 -18.12
CA PHE A 16 -12.84 66.80 -19.15
C PHE A 16 -12.04 65.56 -18.70
N PHE A 17 -11.04 65.73 -17.84
CA PHE A 17 -10.27 64.60 -17.29
C PHE A 17 -11.05 63.81 -16.23
N LEU A 18 -11.98 64.45 -15.51
CA LEU A 18 -12.85 63.77 -14.54
C LEU A 18 -14.00 62.98 -15.19
N PHE A 19 -14.42 63.34 -16.41
CA PHE A 19 -15.44 62.58 -17.16
C PHE A 19 -14.89 61.37 -17.94
N ALA A 20 -13.56 61.27 -18.10
CA ALA A 20 -12.92 60.13 -18.76
C ALA A 20 -12.73 58.90 -17.83
N LEU A 21 -13.06 59.00 -16.54
CA LEU A 21 -12.95 57.90 -15.57
C LEU A 21 -14.28 57.19 -15.25
N THR A 22 -15.41 57.61 -15.84
CA THR A 22 -16.65 56.82 -15.83
C THR A 22 -16.77 56.03 -17.13
N GLY A 23 -15.81 55.13 -17.34
CA GLY A 23 -15.91 54.08 -18.35
C GLY A 23 -16.95 53.05 -17.92
N CYS A 24 -18.07 53.00 -18.66
CA CYS A 24 -19.04 51.92 -18.61
C CYS A 24 -18.35 50.55 -18.74
N ASN A 25 -18.17 49.83 -17.63
CA ASN A 25 -18.03 48.40 -17.71
C ASN A 25 -19.43 47.82 -17.98
N LYS A 26 -19.69 47.57 -19.26
CA LYS A 26 -20.80 46.71 -19.67
C LYS A 26 -20.70 45.41 -18.88
N LYS A 27 -21.80 45.04 -18.22
CA LYS A 27 -22.05 43.67 -17.80
C LYS A 27 -21.95 42.78 -19.03
N TYR A 28 -20.80 42.15 -19.22
CA TYR A 28 -20.78 40.85 -19.86
C TYR A 28 -21.32 39.88 -18.81
N GLU A 29 -22.48 39.27 -19.10
CA GLU A 29 -22.79 37.95 -18.54
C GLU A 29 -21.70 37.00 -19.04
N GLU A 30 -20.58 36.99 -18.34
CA GLU A 30 -19.75 35.80 -18.27
C GLU A 30 -20.57 34.81 -17.46
N GLN A 31 -20.99 33.74 -18.12
CA GLN A 31 -21.51 32.55 -17.48
C GLN A 31 -20.57 32.21 -16.33
N THR A 32 -21.05 32.43 -15.10
CA THR A 32 -20.54 31.73 -13.94
C THR A 32 -20.94 30.27 -14.18
N VAL A 33 -20.11 29.56 -14.95
CA VAL A 33 -19.87 28.15 -14.67
C VAL A 33 -19.65 28.14 -13.16
N PRO A 34 -20.50 27.43 -12.39
CA PRO A 34 -20.26 27.35 -10.96
C PRO A 34 -18.84 26.86 -10.84
N GLN A 35 -17.97 27.74 -10.32
CA GLN A 35 -16.70 27.36 -9.79
C GLN A 35 -17.09 26.48 -8.61
N ASN A 36 -17.38 25.22 -8.90
CA ASN A 36 -17.11 24.13 -8.00
C ASN A 36 -15.62 24.28 -7.74
N VAL A 37 -15.28 25.13 -6.77
CA VAL A 37 -14.28 24.80 -5.80
C VAL A 37 -14.77 23.45 -5.29
N PRO A 38 -14.16 22.32 -5.71
CA PRO A 38 -14.29 21.16 -4.87
C PRO A 38 -13.66 21.66 -3.58
N ASP A 39 -14.51 21.85 -2.59
CA ASP A 39 -14.14 22.01 -1.20
C ASP A 39 -12.90 21.15 -1.02
N THR A 40 -11.74 21.79 -0.85
CA THR A 40 -10.56 21.12 -0.34
C THR A 40 -10.95 20.81 1.10
N THR A 41 -11.79 19.78 1.27
CA THR A 41 -11.67 18.87 2.40
C THR A 41 -10.20 18.55 2.40
N ALA A 42 -9.47 19.25 3.26
CA ALA A 42 -8.10 18.97 3.57
C ALA A 42 -8.09 17.47 3.79
N VAL A 43 -7.55 16.72 2.83
CA VAL A 43 -7.37 15.29 2.96
C VAL A 43 -6.57 15.17 4.24
N GLU A 44 -7.20 14.69 5.31
CA GLU A 44 -6.55 14.53 6.59
C GLU A 44 -5.43 13.54 6.34
N THR A 45 -4.23 14.08 6.11
CA THR A 45 -3.00 13.30 5.94
C THR A 45 -2.98 12.24 7.02
N THR A 46 -3.03 10.97 6.60
CA THR A 46 -3.17 9.86 7.53
C THR A 46 -1.92 9.80 8.40
N LYS A 47 -2.12 10.13 9.67
CA LYS A 47 -1.04 10.29 10.65
C LYS A 47 -0.66 8.99 11.34
N HIS A 48 -1.10 7.84 10.84
CA HIS A 48 -0.88 6.56 11.49
C HIS A 48 -0.89 5.38 10.52
N PHE A 49 -0.35 4.25 10.95
CA PHE A 49 -0.51 2.99 10.23
C PHE A 49 -0.50 1.81 11.20
N LEU A 50 -1.06 0.68 10.74
CA LEU A 50 -1.06 -0.57 11.50
C LEU A 50 0.13 -1.45 11.11
N PHE A 51 0.60 -2.22 12.08
CA PHE A 51 1.63 -3.23 11.86
C PHE A 51 1.45 -4.41 12.83
N VAL A 52 2.12 -5.53 12.54
CA VAL A 52 2.12 -6.72 13.40
C VAL A 52 3.34 -6.69 14.30
N GLY A 53 3.12 -6.96 15.58
CA GLY A 53 4.16 -6.94 16.59
C GLY A 53 4.07 -8.10 17.58
N LYS A 54 5.20 -8.63 18.01
CA LYS A 54 5.31 -9.65 19.06
C LYS A 54 5.63 -9.03 20.41
N TRP A 55 4.83 -9.36 21.41
CA TRP A 55 5.05 -8.97 22.81
C TRP A 55 4.82 -10.20 23.70
N TYR A 56 5.79 -10.54 24.55
CA TYR A 56 5.86 -11.81 25.32
C TYR A 56 5.55 -13.06 24.48
N GLY A 57 6.12 -13.14 23.28
CA GLY A 57 5.96 -14.29 22.40
C GLY A 57 4.61 -14.38 21.68
N LYS A 58 3.74 -13.36 21.83
CA LYS A 58 2.42 -13.32 21.19
C LYS A 58 2.32 -12.18 20.19
N ALA A 59 1.91 -12.52 18.98
CA ALA A 59 1.71 -11.56 17.89
C ALA A 59 0.35 -10.86 18.02
N GLY A 60 0.38 -9.52 18.02
CA GLY A 60 -0.79 -8.65 18.06
C GLY A 60 -0.71 -7.56 16.97
N VAL A 61 -1.76 -6.75 16.88
CA VAL A 61 -1.82 -5.60 15.99
C VAL A 61 -1.53 -4.32 16.78
N TYR A 62 -0.67 -3.49 16.22
CA TYR A 62 -0.23 -2.22 16.80
C TYR A 62 -0.49 -1.09 15.82
N LYS A 63 -0.70 0.11 16.35
CA LYS A 63 -0.80 1.35 15.59
C LYS A 63 0.44 2.18 15.87
N TYR A 64 1.07 2.71 14.84
CA TYR A 64 2.12 3.72 14.95
C TYR A 64 1.54 5.09 14.57
N ASP A 65 1.78 6.12 15.39
CA ASP A 65 1.38 7.49 15.13
C ASP A 65 2.60 8.33 14.70
N LEU A 66 2.53 8.92 13.50
CA LEU A 66 3.59 9.67 12.84
C LEU A 66 3.93 10.98 13.57
N ASN A 67 2.96 11.62 14.23
CA ASN A 67 3.17 12.90 14.92
C ASN A 67 3.87 12.69 16.27
N THR A 68 3.30 11.80 17.08
CA THR A 68 3.80 11.50 18.42
C THR A 68 5.02 10.59 18.39
N LYS A 69 5.25 9.91 17.26
CA LYS A 69 6.32 8.93 17.04
C LYS A 69 6.27 7.77 18.03
N LYS A 70 5.05 7.38 18.42
CA LYS A 70 4.77 6.32 19.39
C LYS A 70 3.93 5.24 18.75
N HIS A 71 4.02 4.04 19.30
CA HIS A 71 3.10 2.96 18.98
C HIS A 71 2.26 2.58 20.19
N GLU A 72 1.06 2.08 19.92
CA GLU A 72 0.16 1.52 20.92
C GLU A 72 -0.46 0.21 20.43
N THR A 73 -0.94 -0.60 21.37
CA THR A 73 -1.60 -1.87 21.06
C THR A 73 -3.03 -1.60 20.62
N VAL A 74 -3.40 -2.06 19.42
CA VAL A 74 -4.80 -2.04 18.94
C VAL A 74 -5.50 -3.34 19.34
N TRP A 75 -4.80 -4.46 19.18
CA TRP A 75 -5.32 -5.77 19.56
C TRP A 75 -4.21 -6.69 20.01
N TRP A 76 -4.44 -7.41 21.11
CA TRP A 76 -3.56 -8.45 21.61
C TRP A 76 -4.36 -9.48 22.40
N HIS A 77 -3.96 -10.75 22.31
CA HIS A 77 -4.60 -11.82 23.06
C HIS A 77 -3.58 -12.86 23.53
N PRO A 78 -3.66 -13.38 24.76
CA PRO A 78 -2.65 -14.29 25.32
C PRO A 78 -2.63 -15.68 24.65
N ARG A 79 -3.71 -16.07 23.97
CA ARG A 79 -3.88 -17.42 23.38
C ARG A 79 -3.99 -17.43 21.87
N GLU A 80 -3.97 -16.26 21.25
CA GLU A 80 -4.09 -16.13 19.80
C GLU A 80 -2.92 -15.34 19.27
N ASN A 81 -2.51 -15.63 18.04
CA ASN A 81 -1.41 -14.98 17.38
C ASN A 81 -1.89 -14.45 16.04
N VAL A 82 -1.71 -13.15 15.82
CA VAL A 82 -1.89 -12.56 14.50
C VAL A 82 -0.87 -13.18 13.54
N LYS A 83 -1.36 -13.66 12.40
CA LYS A 83 -0.51 -14.26 11.35
C LYS A 83 -0.49 -13.46 10.06
N LEU A 84 -1.55 -12.71 9.77
CA LEU A 84 -1.60 -11.82 8.63
C LEU A 84 -2.48 -10.62 8.96
N LEU A 85 -1.99 -9.43 8.65
CA LEU A 85 -2.68 -8.15 8.72
C LEU A 85 -2.80 -7.60 7.31
N ILE A 86 -4.01 -7.23 6.93
CA ILE A 86 -4.36 -6.71 5.62
C ILE A 86 -5.02 -5.36 5.86
N SER A 87 -4.28 -4.31 5.57
CA SER A 87 -4.75 -2.94 5.66
C SER A 87 -4.55 -2.29 4.31
N LYS A 88 -5.60 -1.64 3.80
CA LYS A 88 -5.47 -0.62 2.75
C LYS A 88 -5.38 0.72 3.46
N THR A 89 -4.70 1.70 2.87
CA THR A 89 -4.59 3.04 3.45
C THR A 89 -5.95 3.75 3.49
N GLU A 90 -6.01 4.78 4.34
CA GLU A 90 -6.98 5.88 4.56
C GLU A 90 -8.51 5.63 4.59
N VAL A 91 -9.07 4.74 3.78
CA VAL A 91 -10.53 4.67 3.56
C VAL A 91 -11.15 3.39 4.10
N ASN A 92 -10.37 2.32 4.17
CA ASN A 92 -10.88 0.99 4.45
C ASN A 92 -10.56 0.54 5.89
N PRO A 93 -11.42 -0.29 6.49
CA PRO A 93 -11.07 -0.99 7.73
C PRO A 93 -9.83 -1.85 7.50
N ALA A 94 -9.18 -2.29 8.58
CA ALA A 94 -8.16 -3.32 8.48
C ALA A 94 -8.74 -4.68 8.85
N PHE A 95 -8.22 -5.74 8.25
CA PHE A 95 -8.56 -7.11 8.59
C PHE A 95 -7.32 -7.84 9.05
N PHE A 96 -7.46 -8.78 9.97
CA PHE A 96 -6.36 -9.65 10.32
C PHE A 96 -6.84 -11.06 10.67
N PHE A 97 -5.92 -12.01 10.51
CA PHE A 97 -6.14 -13.40 10.82
C PHE A 97 -5.37 -13.81 12.06
N THR A 98 -6.02 -14.60 12.91
CA THR A 98 -5.32 -15.42 13.90
C THR A 98 -5.38 -16.87 13.47
N LEU A 99 -4.28 -17.61 13.69
CA LEU A 99 -4.21 -19.04 13.44
C LEU A 99 -3.87 -19.75 14.75
N ARG A 100 -4.49 -20.91 14.98
CA ARG A 100 -4.08 -21.77 16.10
C ARG A 100 -2.75 -22.45 15.81
N LYS A 101 -2.61 -22.97 14.60
CA LYS A 101 -1.47 -23.77 14.17
C LYS A 101 -1.27 -23.67 12.66
N THR A 102 -0.03 -23.76 12.24
CA THR A 102 0.38 -23.94 10.84
C THR A 102 1.47 -25.00 10.80
N GLY A 103 1.69 -25.62 9.65
CA GLY A 103 2.79 -26.55 9.44
C GLY A 103 2.65 -27.34 8.16
N PHE A 104 3.21 -28.54 8.13
CA PHE A 104 3.06 -29.48 7.02
C PHE A 104 2.39 -30.77 7.48
N GLN A 105 1.49 -31.31 6.65
CA GLN A 105 0.85 -32.61 6.83
C GLN A 105 0.93 -33.37 5.49
N GLY A 106 1.62 -34.51 5.48
CA GLY A 106 1.80 -35.31 4.25
C GLY A 106 2.55 -34.58 3.14
N GLY A 107 3.44 -33.63 3.48
CA GLY A 107 4.17 -32.81 2.51
C GLY A 107 3.45 -31.54 2.07
N PHE A 108 2.18 -31.35 2.43
CA PHE A 108 1.42 -30.15 2.09
C PHE A 108 1.36 -29.16 3.25
N PRO A 109 1.42 -27.84 2.98
CA PRO A 109 1.14 -26.84 4.01
C PRO A 109 -0.28 -27.02 4.54
N TYR A 110 -0.49 -26.74 5.82
CA TYR A 110 -1.80 -26.70 6.44
C TYR A 110 -1.92 -25.59 7.49
N PHE A 111 -3.16 -25.20 7.78
CA PHE A 111 -3.53 -24.33 8.87
C PHE A 111 -4.69 -24.92 9.68
N GLU A 112 -4.77 -24.54 10.95
CA GLU A 112 -5.89 -24.88 11.84
C GLU A 112 -6.53 -23.63 12.45
N LYS A 113 -7.86 -23.63 12.44
CA LYS A 113 -8.77 -22.68 13.11
C LYS A 113 -8.39 -21.23 12.87
N VAL A 114 -8.61 -20.77 11.65
CA VAL A 114 -8.48 -19.34 11.32
C VAL A 114 -9.62 -18.58 11.94
N LYS A 115 -9.32 -17.47 12.61
CA LYS A 115 -10.31 -16.46 12.95
C LYS A 115 -9.98 -15.18 12.23
N ILE A 116 -11.02 -14.59 11.66
CA ILE A 116 -10.93 -13.33 10.94
C ILE A 116 -11.51 -12.25 11.84
N TYR A 117 -10.75 -11.17 11.95
CA TYR A 117 -11.13 -9.98 12.69
C TYR A 117 -11.11 -8.77 11.77
N ARG A 118 -11.98 -7.82 12.08
CA ARG A 118 -12.05 -6.49 11.47
C ARG A 118 -11.69 -5.46 12.51
N ILE A 119 -10.86 -4.49 12.13
CA ILE A 119 -10.56 -3.28 12.90
C ILE A 119 -11.28 -2.14 12.19
N SER A 120 -12.10 -1.37 12.92
CA SER A 120 -12.78 -0.20 12.39
C SER A 120 -11.80 0.83 11.84
N LYS A 121 -12.26 1.68 10.92
CA LYS A 121 -11.45 2.71 10.25
C LYS A 121 -10.72 3.65 11.22
N ASP A 122 -11.37 3.99 12.33
CA ASP A 122 -10.84 4.85 13.40
C ASP A 122 -10.01 4.07 14.46
N PHE A 123 -9.86 2.75 14.27
CA PHE A 123 -9.28 1.77 15.20
C PHE A 123 -9.89 1.75 16.60
N SER A 124 -11.09 2.28 16.78
CA SER A 124 -11.78 2.27 18.07
C SER A 124 -12.32 0.88 18.44
N LYS A 125 -12.55 0.02 17.44
CA LYS A 125 -13.20 -1.27 17.61
C LYS A 125 -12.50 -2.37 16.83
N THR A 126 -12.36 -3.53 17.47
CA THR A 126 -12.00 -4.79 16.81
C THR A 126 -13.13 -5.81 16.98
N GLU A 127 -13.56 -6.42 15.89
CA GLU A 127 -14.70 -7.34 15.84
C GLU A 127 -14.28 -8.67 15.23
N PHE A 128 -14.70 -9.78 15.84
CA PHE A 128 -14.64 -11.09 15.19
C PHE A 128 -15.73 -11.16 14.11
N ILE A 129 -15.39 -11.58 12.90
CA ILE A 129 -16.34 -11.63 11.78
C ILE A 129 -16.61 -13.05 11.30
N TYR A 130 -15.61 -13.93 11.30
CA TYR A 130 -15.74 -15.26 10.70
C TYR A 130 -14.66 -16.22 11.21
N SER A 131 -14.96 -17.53 11.17
CA SER A 131 -13.99 -18.58 11.44
C SER A 131 -13.94 -19.59 10.31
N ILE A 132 -12.73 -19.89 9.85
CA ILE A 132 -12.46 -21.01 8.95
C ILE A 132 -11.91 -22.15 9.83
N LYS A 133 -12.31 -23.38 9.55
CA LYS A 133 -11.84 -24.56 10.29
C LYS A 133 -10.39 -24.86 9.92
N ASP A 134 -10.18 -25.92 9.17
CA ASP A 134 -8.85 -26.39 8.82
C ASP A 134 -8.75 -26.41 7.30
N GLY A 135 -7.55 -26.23 6.78
CA GLY A 135 -7.31 -26.21 5.35
C GLY A 135 -5.83 -26.25 5.04
N MET A 136 -5.49 -26.14 3.77
CA MET A 136 -4.12 -26.31 3.27
C MET A 136 -3.43 -24.95 3.13
N GLN A 137 -3.98 -24.08 2.29
CA GLN A 137 -3.44 -22.74 2.06
C GLN A 137 -4.53 -21.69 2.24
N ILE A 138 -4.13 -20.51 2.70
CA ILE A 138 -5.02 -19.35 2.86
C ILE A 138 -4.28 -18.09 2.46
N THR A 139 -4.99 -17.21 1.75
CA THR A 139 -4.55 -15.86 1.45
C THR A 139 -5.76 -14.92 1.52
N ALA A 140 -5.50 -13.63 1.55
CA ALA A 140 -6.54 -12.64 1.41
C ALA A 140 -6.00 -11.31 0.90
N ARG A 141 -6.90 -10.52 0.32
CA ARG A 141 -6.60 -9.23 -0.26
C ARG A 141 -7.84 -8.33 -0.30
N TRP A 142 -7.60 -7.06 -0.59
CA TRP A 142 -8.64 -6.20 -1.13
C TRP A 142 -8.80 -6.46 -2.63
N ASN A 143 -10.04 -6.65 -3.09
CA ASN A 143 -10.33 -6.75 -4.52
C ASN A 143 -10.59 -5.37 -5.13
N ASN A 144 -10.90 -5.33 -6.43
CA ASN A 144 -11.10 -4.07 -7.17
C ASN A 144 -12.35 -3.29 -6.71
N ASP A 145 -13.33 -4.00 -6.16
CA ASP A 145 -14.60 -3.44 -5.70
C ASP A 145 -14.53 -3.01 -4.23
N GLU A 146 -13.33 -2.85 -3.70
CA GLU A 146 -13.06 -2.52 -2.29
C GLU A 146 -13.70 -3.49 -1.30
N ASN A 147 -13.84 -4.76 -1.69
CA ASN A 147 -14.26 -5.82 -0.80
C ASN A 147 -13.06 -6.64 -0.33
N PHE A 148 -13.18 -7.19 0.87
CA PHE A 148 -12.18 -8.06 1.47
C PHE A 148 -12.41 -9.50 1.01
N GLU A 149 -11.50 -10.02 0.21
CA GLU A 149 -11.58 -11.36 -0.38
C GLU A 149 -10.62 -12.30 0.36
N VAL A 150 -11.14 -13.44 0.79
CA VAL A 150 -10.39 -14.51 1.46
C VAL A 150 -10.50 -15.77 0.61
N VAL A 151 -9.34 -16.29 0.18
CA VAL A 151 -9.26 -17.52 -0.60
C VAL A 151 -8.52 -18.57 0.19
N PHE A 152 -9.12 -19.74 0.34
CA PHE A 152 -8.46 -20.86 1.01
C PHE A 152 -8.82 -22.19 0.36
N THR A 153 -7.95 -23.18 0.55
CA THR A 153 -8.12 -24.52 0.00
C THR A 153 -8.30 -25.54 1.11
N GLU A 154 -9.17 -26.52 0.89
CA GLU A 154 -9.32 -27.70 1.75
C GLU A 154 -9.40 -28.97 0.91
N ILE A 155 -8.90 -30.09 1.44
CA ILE A 155 -9.07 -31.40 0.81
C ILE A 155 -10.55 -31.78 0.90
N ASP A 156 -11.11 -32.30 -0.18
CA ASP A 156 -12.47 -32.80 -0.16
C ASP A 156 -12.62 -33.95 0.86
N LYS A 157 -13.73 -33.93 1.61
CA LYS A 157 -13.94 -34.88 2.73
C LYS A 157 -14.31 -36.27 2.25
N THR A 158 -14.76 -36.41 1.01
CA THR A 158 -15.21 -37.66 0.41
C THR A 158 -14.13 -38.28 -0.45
N ASP A 159 -13.42 -37.48 -1.25
CA ASP A 159 -12.35 -37.98 -2.12
C ASP A 159 -11.11 -37.08 -2.09
N PRO A 160 -9.97 -37.56 -1.54
CA PRO A 160 -8.76 -36.76 -1.36
C PRO A 160 -8.05 -36.37 -2.67
N ILE A 161 -8.49 -36.90 -3.83
CA ILE A 161 -8.02 -36.46 -5.14
C ILE A 161 -8.56 -35.06 -5.47
N TYR A 162 -9.64 -34.62 -4.82
CA TYR A 162 -10.24 -33.32 -5.05
C TYR A 162 -9.85 -32.31 -3.97
N ILE A 163 -9.60 -31.07 -4.40
CA ILE A 163 -9.41 -29.92 -3.53
C ILE A 163 -10.52 -28.91 -3.79
N ASN A 164 -11.13 -28.44 -2.72
CA ASN A 164 -12.10 -27.36 -2.76
C ASN A 164 -11.40 -26.03 -2.48
N ARG A 165 -11.40 -25.13 -3.45
CA ARG A 165 -11.01 -23.73 -3.31
C ARG A 165 -12.24 -22.92 -2.92
N HIS A 166 -12.21 -22.31 -1.75
CA HIS A 166 -13.25 -21.43 -1.23
C HIS A 166 -12.85 -19.98 -1.47
N ILE A 167 -13.76 -19.19 -2.02
CA ILE A 167 -13.61 -17.74 -2.20
C ILE A 167 -14.73 -17.07 -1.40
N LYS A 168 -14.36 -16.42 -0.30
CA LYS A 168 -15.29 -15.68 0.56
C LYS A 168 -15.03 -14.19 0.45
N THR A 169 -16.06 -13.43 0.14
CA THR A 169 -15.96 -11.98 -0.01
C THR A 169 -16.77 -11.29 1.06
N PHE A 170 -16.15 -10.36 1.77
CA PHE A 170 -16.74 -9.55 2.83
C PHE A 170 -16.76 -8.07 2.43
N ASP A 171 -17.82 -7.36 2.79
CA ASP A 171 -17.84 -5.91 2.64
C ASP A 171 -16.95 -5.21 3.68
N GLY A 172 -16.83 -3.87 3.58
CA GLY A 172 -16.11 -3.05 4.55
C GLY A 172 -16.67 -3.09 5.99
N TYR A 173 -17.85 -3.65 6.22
CA TYR A 173 -18.40 -3.88 7.56
C TYR A 173 -18.10 -5.28 8.09
N GLY A 174 -17.47 -6.14 7.29
CA GLY A 174 -17.18 -7.53 7.63
C GLY A 174 -18.37 -8.47 7.42
N LYS A 175 -19.41 -8.04 6.69
CA LYS A 175 -20.54 -8.89 6.32
C LYS A 175 -20.14 -9.74 5.11
N LEU A 176 -20.36 -11.05 5.18
CA LEU A 176 -20.18 -11.96 4.06
C LEU A 176 -21.21 -11.62 2.95
N ILE A 177 -20.71 -11.28 1.77
CA ILE A 177 -21.51 -10.93 0.58
C ILE A 177 -21.40 -11.97 -0.53
N ASN A 178 -20.34 -12.77 -0.55
CA ASN A 178 -20.16 -13.86 -1.49
C ASN A 178 -19.48 -15.07 -0.84
N ASP A 179 -19.87 -16.27 -1.26
CA ASP A 179 -19.31 -17.54 -0.80
C ASP A 179 -19.33 -18.56 -1.96
N GLU A 180 -18.20 -18.66 -2.65
CA GLU A 180 -18.02 -19.54 -3.81
C GLU A 180 -17.10 -20.71 -3.46
N ILE A 181 -17.38 -21.87 -4.06
CA ILE A 181 -16.57 -23.07 -3.93
C ILE A 181 -16.31 -23.61 -5.33
N GLU A 182 -15.04 -23.80 -5.65
CA GLU A 182 -14.58 -24.46 -6.86
C GLU A 182 -13.84 -25.74 -6.50
N THR A 183 -14.13 -26.83 -7.21
CA THR A 183 -13.51 -28.13 -6.95
C THR A 183 -12.53 -28.45 -8.08
N PHE A 184 -11.30 -28.80 -7.70
CA PHE A 184 -10.20 -29.12 -8.60
C PHE A 184 -9.84 -30.59 -8.44
N ASN A 185 -9.63 -31.29 -9.55
CA ASN A 185 -9.04 -32.63 -9.54
C ASN A 185 -7.52 -32.51 -9.57
N LEU A 186 -6.83 -32.96 -8.52
CA LEU A 186 -5.37 -32.83 -8.40
C LEU A 186 -4.58 -33.50 -9.53
N VAL A 187 -5.12 -34.55 -10.14
CA VAL A 187 -4.44 -35.30 -11.20
C VAL A 187 -4.63 -34.62 -12.56
N ALA A 188 -5.82 -34.11 -12.84
CA ALA A 188 -6.16 -33.49 -14.12
C ALA A 188 -5.82 -32.00 -14.17
N ASP A 189 -6.14 -31.26 -13.10
CA ASP A 189 -6.07 -29.80 -13.04
C ASP A 189 -4.83 -29.30 -12.28
N GLY A 190 -4.21 -30.16 -11.49
CA GLY A 190 -3.12 -29.80 -10.57
C GLY A 190 -3.61 -29.14 -9.28
N PHE A 191 -2.70 -28.52 -8.54
CA PHE A 191 -3.03 -27.83 -7.30
C PHE A 191 -3.55 -26.41 -7.60
N PRO A 192 -4.70 -25.98 -7.04
CA PRO A 192 -5.26 -24.67 -7.34
C PRO A 192 -4.36 -23.54 -6.85
N GLU A 193 -4.06 -22.59 -7.72
CA GLU A 193 -3.45 -21.33 -7.34
C GLU A 193 -4.46 -20.51 -6.50
N LEU A 194 -3.99 -19.96 -5.38
CA LEU A 194 -4.85 -19.19 -4.49
C LEU A 194 -5.27 -17.87 -5.12
N LEU A 195 -4.31 -17.01 -5.47
CA LEU A 195 -4.53 -15.70 -6.09
C LEU A 195 -3.28 -15.28 -6.86
N PRO A 196 -3.38 -14.89 -8.15
CA PRO A 196 -2.24 -14.30 -8.85
C PRO A 196 -1.87 -12.95 -8.23
N GLU A 197 -0.57 -12.69 -8.10
CA GLU A 197 -0.07 -11.38 -7.65
C GLU A 197 -0.43 -10.29 -8.67
N ARG A 198 -1.06 -9.22 -8.19
CA ARG A 198 -1.35 -8.03 -9.00
C ARG A 198 -0.22 -7.03 -8.79
N ASN A 199 0.87 -7.20 -9.51
CA ASN A 199 1.93 -6.19 -9.57
C ASN A 199 1.67 -5.34 -10.83
N PRO A 200 1.04 -4.15 -10.71
CA PRO A 200 0.79 -3.31 -11.87
C PRO A 200 2.13 -2.83 -12.41
N THR A 201 2.62 -3.50 -13.45
CA THR A 201 3.81 -3.08 -14.17
C THR A 201 3.58 -1.78 -14.93
N VAL A 202 2.32 -1.39 -15.14
CA VAL A 202 1.93 -0.15 -15.81
C VAL A 202 1.39 0.85 -14.80
N SER A 203 1.83 2.10 -14.91
CA SER A 203 1.35 3.25 -14.14
C SER A 203 -0.15 3.52 -14.35
N ALA A 204 -0.80 4.22 -13.43
CA ALA A 204 -2.24 4.45 -13.46
C ALA A 204 -2.70 5.24 -14.72
N SER A 205 -1.86 6.17 -15.20
CA SER A 205 -2.10 6.94 -16.41
C SER A 205 -1.72 6.19 -17.68
N GLY A 206 -1.08 5.03 -17.58
CA GLY A 206 -0.52 4.28 -18.72
C GLY A 206 0.72 4.90 -19.36
N ARG A 207 1.25 6.02 -18.86
CA ARG A 207 2.41 6.73 -19.46
C ARG A 207 3.72 5.97 -19.27
N TYR A 208 3.83 5.28 -18.15
CA TYR A 208 5.01 4.52 -17.76
C TYR A 208 4.67 3.05 -17.54
N GLY A 209 5.65 2.20 -17.84
CA GLY A 209 5.63 0.78 -17.50
C GLY A 209 6.99 0.31 -17.03
N ILE A 210 7.01 -0.83 -16.34
CA ILE A 210 8.22 -1.55 -15.96
C ILE A 210 8.34 -2.79 -16.83
N SER A 211 9.52 -2.98 -17.42
CA SER A 211 9.91 -4.16 -18.17
C SER A 211 11.10 -4.81 -17.49
N VAL A 212 11.11 -6.15 -17.42
CA VAL A 212 12.23 -6.93 -16.90
C VAL A 212 12.83 -7.72 -18.06
N VAL A 213 14.14 -7.58 -18.27
CA VAL A 213 14.89 -8.31 -19.32
C VAL A 213 16.11 -8.94 -18.66
N GLY A 214 16.09 -10.27 -18.52
CA GLY A 214 17.06 -10.96 -17.66
C GLY A 214 16.93 -10.48 -16.22
N ASP A 215 18.04 -10.10 -15.62
CA ASP A 215 18.12 -9.58 -14.25
C ASP A 215 18.05 -8.04 -14.21
N SER A 216 17.77 -7.39 -15.34
CA SER A 216 17.74 -5.93 -15.45
C SER A 216 16.32 -5.40 -15.53
N VAL A 217 16.04 -4.34 -14.79
CA VAL A 217 14.74 -3.64 -14.75
C VAL A 217 14.84 -2.34 -15.56
N TYR A 218 13.83 -2.10 -16.39
CA TYR A 218 13.74 -0.95 -17.28
C TYR A 218 12.43 -0.19 -17.12
N LEU A 219 12.49 1.13 -17.28
CA LEU A 219 11.35 1.98 -17.51
C LEU A 219 11.00 1.98 -19.00
N LYS A 220 9.73 1.74 -19.32
CA LYS A 220 9.14 1.92 -20.64
C LYS A 220 8.22 3.14 -20.61
N THR A 221 8.25 3.95 -21.66
CA THR A 221 7.32 5.07 -21.88
C THR A 221 6.30 4.72 -22.94
N ALA A 222 5.07 5.21 -22.84
CA ALA A 222 4.02 4.94 -23.83
C ALA A 222 4.35 5.50 -25.23
N ASP A 223 5.06 6.63 -25.28
CA ASP A 223 5.32 7.38 -26.52
C ASP A 223 6.54 6.87 -27.32
N GLY A 224 7.13 5.73 -26.93
CA GLY A 224 8.28 5.18 -27.64
C GLY A 224 8.66 3.77 -27.20
N ASP A 225 9.39 3.07 -28.07
CA ASP A 225 9.89 1.71 -27.80
C ASP A 225 11.20 1.68 -27.00
N SER A 226 11.69 2.83 -26.53
CA SER A 226 12.93 2.89 -25.77
C SER A 226 12.74 2.33 -24.35
N LEU A 227 13.54 1.33 -24.02
CA LEU A 227 13.73 0.85 -22.65
C LEU A 227 14.85 1.65 -22.00
N LYS A 228 14.54 2.26 -20.86
CA LYS A 228 15.51 3.01 -20.06
C LYS A 228 15.92 2.20 -18.85
N PHE A 229 17.21 1.92 -18.73
CA PHE A 229 17.73 1.12 -17.63
C PHE A 229 17.47 1.79 -16.28
N ILE A 230 16.97 1.02 -15.31
CA ILE A 230 16.82 1.46 -13.92
C ILE A 230 17.92 0.83 -13.07
N ILE A 231 17.96 -0.51 -13.02
CA ILE A 231 18.81 -1.25 -12.09
C ILE A 231 18.95 -2.72 -12.50
N ASP A 232 20.04 -3.36 -12.08
CA ASP A 232 20.18 -4.81 -12.04
C ASP A 232 19.73 -5.34 -10.67
N VAL A 233 18.85 -6.32 -10.66
CA VAL A 233 18.32 -6.96 -9.46
C VAL A 233 18.97 -8.30 -9.22
N ASN A 234 19.24 -8.63 -7.95
CA ASN A 234 19.85 -9.91 -7.60
C ASN A 234 18.81 -10.99 -7.24
N HIS A 235 17.54 -10.61 -7.16
CA HIS A 235 16.45 -11.48 -6.72
C HIS A 235 15.21 -11.30 -7.59
N TYR A 236 14.26 -12.22 -7.47
CA TYR A 236 13.01 -12.17 -8.22
C TYR A 236 12.18 -10.94 -7.87
N LEU A 237 11.61 -10.30 -8.88
CA LEU A 237 10.71 -9.18 -8.69
C LEU A 237 9.48 -9.62 -7.89
N LYS A 238 9.25 -8.97 -6.75
CA LYS A 238 8.14 -9.29 -5.83
C LYS A 238 7.01 -8.28 -5.90
N LYS A 239 7.32 -6.98 -5.92
CA LYS A 239 6.30 -5.93 -5.89
C LYS A 239 6.77 -4.68 -6.60
N ILE A 240 5.86 -4.09 -7.38
CA ILE A 240 6.00 -2.75 -7.98
C ILE A 240 4.84 -1.90 -7.48
N GLU A 241 5.12 -0.69 -7.05
CA GLU A 241 4.11 0.32 -6.72
C GLU A 241 4.52 1.66 -7.32
N TRP A 242 3.55 2.39 -7.87
CA TRP A 242 3.75 3.74 -8.37
C TRP A 242 3.30 4.74 -7.32
N SER A 243 4.03 5.83 -7.18
CA SER A 243 3.55 7.02 -6.46
C SER A 243 2.31 7.61 -7.15
N ILE A 244 1.44 8.28 -6.39
CA ILE A 244 0.18 8.86 -6.88
C ILE A 244 0.43 9.87 -8.01
N ASP A 245 1.51 10.65 -7.94
CA ASP A 245 1.91 11.63 -8.95
C ASP A 245 2.73 11.01 -10.10
N GLU A 246 3.00 9.70 -10.04
CA GLU A 246 3.81 8.93 -10.96
C GLU A 246 5.22 9.50 -11.16
N GLN A 247 5.77 10.21 -10.17
CA GLN A 247 7.15 10.72 -10.23
C GLN A 247 8.16 9.71 -9.69
N PHE A 248 7.68 8.71 -8.95
CA PHE A 248 8.47 7.66 -8.32
C PHE A 248 7.86 6.29 -8.58
N VAL A 249 8.74 5.29 -8.70
CA VAL A 249 8.38 3.86 -8.67
C VAL A 249 9.16 3.16 -7.56
N PHE A 250 8.46 2.31 -6.83
CA PHE A 250 8.98 1.50 -5.74
C PHE A 250 9.05 0.06 -6.19
N ILE A 251 10.23 -0.54 -6.10
CA ILE A 251 10.50 -1.88 -6.62
C ILE A 251 11.08 -2.72 -5.49
N SER A 252 10.43 -3.81 -5.13
CA SER A 252 10.99 -4.80 -4.20
C SER A 252 11.25 -6.13 -4.88
N THR A 253 12.30 -6.80 -4.43
CA THR A 253 12.74 -8.10 -4.89
C THR A 253 12.82 -9.07 -3.72
N LEU A 254 12.68 -10.37 -3.97
CA LEU A 254 12.69 -11.41 -2.94
C LEU A 254 13.26 -12.71 -3.48
N ASP A 255 14.16 -13.31 -2.72
CA ASP A 255 14.62 -14.68 -2.89
C ASP A 255 14.70 -15.34 -1.50
N LEU A 256 13.75 -16.24 -1.23
CA LEU A 256 13.69 -17.05 -0.01
C LEU A 256 14.31 -18.44 -0.20
N GLU A 257 14.91 -18.71 -1.36
CA GLU A 257 15.67 -19.94 -1.61
C GLU A 257 17.18 -19.68 -1.57
N ASN A 258 17.57 -18.41 -1.45
CA ASN A 258 18.97 -17.98 -1.38
C ASN A 258 19.74 -18.70 -0.26
N GLU A 259 20.89 -19.29 -0.61
CA GLU A 259 21.80 -19.95 0.34
C GLU A 259 22.23 -19.03 1.49
N SER A 260 22.24 -17.70 1.25
CA SER A 260 22.54 -16.67 2.23
C SER A 260 21.60 -16.70 3.45
N LEU A 261 20.40 -17.28 3.34
CA LEU A 261 19.48 -17.48 4.47
C LEU A 261 20.12 -18.23 5.64
N LYS A 262 21.06 -19.15 5.35
CA LYS A 262 21.77 -19.94 6.36
C LYS A 262 22.96 -19.19 6.96
N THR A 263 23.26 -17.99 6.46
CA THR A 263 24.41 -17.19 6.90
C THR A 263 23.99 -16.19 7.99
N GLN A 264 24.97 -15.57 8.64
CA GLN A 264 24.72 -14.50 9.61
C GLN A 264 24.24 -13.19 8.96
N LYS A 265 24.35 -13.06 7.63
CA LYS A 265 23.96 -11.87 6.87
C LYS A 265 23.13 -12.30 5.66
N PRO A 266 21.86 -12.66 5.86
CA PRO A 266 20.98 -13.02 4.75
C PRO A 266 20.84 -11.84 3.79
N GLU A 267 20.88 -12.14 2.50
CA GLU A 267 20.54 -11.23 1.40
C GLU A 267 19.34 -11.85 0.70
N THR A 268 18.15 -11.50 1.19
CA THR A 268 16.91 -12.16 0.77
C THR A 268 15.99 -11.22 0.01
N SER A 269 16.20 -9.91 0.13
CA SER A 269 15.37 -8.92 -0.55
C SER A 269 16.08 -7.60 -0.75
N GLU A 270 15.63 -6.87 -1.76
CA GLU A 270 16.01 -5.49 -2.01
C GLU A 270 14.75 -4.63 -2.17
N LEU A 271 14.87 -3.34 -1.86
CA LEU A 271 13.84 -2.32 -2.09
C LEU A 271 14.51 -1.09 -2.69
N PHE A 272 13.98 -0.61 -3.79
CA PHE A 272 14.49 0.53 -4.55
C PHE A 272 13.44 1.61 -4.70
N VAL A 273 13.89 2.87 -4.66
CA VAL A 273 13.10 4.05 -5.04
C VAL A 273 13.76 4.66 -6.26
N TYR A 274 13.06 4.64 -7.39
CA TYR A 274 13.52 5.29 -8.61
C TYR A 274 12.68 6.55 -8.87
N SER A 275 13.36 7.68 -9.06
CA SER A 275 12.73 8.94 -9.43
C SER A 275 12.76 9.09 -10.95
N ILE A 276 11.59 9.18 -11.57
CA ILE A 276 11.46 9.39 -13.02
C ILE A 276 11.98 10.77 -13.41
N VAL A 277 11.75 11.79 -12.56
CA VAL A 277 12.18 13.17 -12.80
C VAL A 277 13.70 13.30 -12.74
N LYS A 278 14.34 12.68 -11.73
CA LYS A 278 15.81 12.71 -11.58
C LYS A 278 16.52 11.65 -12.41
N ASP A 279 15.77 10.73 -13.01
CA ASP A 279 16.30 9.61 -13.78
C ASP A 279 17.34 8.77 -13.02
N SER A 280 17.06 8.46 -11.77
CA SER A 280 18.01 7.73 -10.93
C SER A 280 17.34 7.03 -9.76
N VAL A 281 18.01 5.98 -9.28
CA VAL A 281 17.67 5.35 -8.01
C VAL A 281 18.12 6.29 -6.89
N VAL A 282 17.17 6.85 -6.17
CA VAL A 282 17.41 7.84 -5.09
C VAL A 282 17.59 7.18 -3.72
N ALA A 283 17.12 5.94 -3.58
CA ALA A 283 17.37 5.13 -2.39
C ALA A 283 17.31 3.63 -2.69
N SER A 284 18.08 2.87 -1.94
CA SER A 284 18.05 1.41 -1.96
C SER A 284 18.30 0.81 -0.58
N TRP A 285 17.67 -0.33 -0.31
CA TRP A 285 17.90 -1.12 0.89
C TRP A 285 18.00 -2.59 0.51
N SER A 286 19.11 -3.22 0.86
CA SER A 286 19.35 -4.66 0.65
C SER A 286 19.50 -5.40 1.98
N GLY A 287 19.54 -6.73 1.92
CA GLY A 287 19.82 -7.60 3.06
C GLY A 287 18.62 -8.44 3.52
N ALA A 288 18.61 -8.78 4.79
CA ALA A 288 17.70 -9.77 5.35
C ALA A 288 16.25 -9.27 5.46
N GLY A 289 15.29 -10.19 5.39
CA GLY A 289 13.87 -9.92 5.54
C GLY A 289 13.15 -9.91 4.20
N ILE A 290 11.91 -9.45 4.22
CA ILE A 290 11.00 -9.55 3.09
C ILE A 290 10.74 -8.20 2.41
N LYS A 291 10.99 -7.10 3.12
CA LYS A 291 10.78 -5.72 2.65
C LYS A 291 9.38 -5.51 2.10
N ASN A 292 8.38 -5.96 2.86
CA ASN A 292 7.02 -5.53 2.59
C ASN A 292 6.97 -4.02 2.74
N PHE A 293 6.23 -3.36 1.86
CA PHE A 293 6.14 -1.91 1.88
C PHE A 293 4.77 -1.43 1.39
N PHE A 294 4.44 -0.20 1.77
CA PHE A 294 3.35 0.60 1.19
C PHE A 294 3.74 2.08 1.23
N THR A 295 3.03 2.89 0.46
CA THR A 295 3.16 4.34 0.46
C THR A 295 2.07 5.00 1.30
N LEU A 296 2.41 6.10 1.97
CA LEU A 296 1.50 6.91 2.78
C LEU A 296 1.90 8.38 2.61
N ASP A 297 1.11 9.13 1.84
CA ASP A 297 1.49 10.46 1.36
C ASP A 297 2.91 10.43 0.75
N SER A 298 3.82 11.28 1.21
CA SER A 298 5.22 11.32 0.78
C SER A 298 6.15 10.33 1.50
N LEU A 299 5.59 9.35 2.22
CA LEU A 299 6.34 8.38 3.01
C LEU A 299 6.29 7.00 2.37
N LEU A 300 7.44 6.34 2.31
CA LEU A 300 7.59 4.92 2.09
C LEU A 300 7.77 4.24 3.45
N VAL A 301 6.82 3.37 3.80
CA VAL A 301 6.88 2.58 5.04
C VAL A 301 7.21 1.14 4.65
N PHE A 302 8.24 0.56 5.26
CA PHE A 302 8.67 -0.81 4.96
C PHE A 302 9.21 -1.56 6.18
N ASP A 303 9.07 -2.89 6.17
CA ASP A 303 9.74 -3.76 7.15
C ASP A 303 11.11 -4.23 6.67
N ASN A 304 11.99 -4.60 7.59
CA ASN A 304 13.31 -5.14 7.25
C ASN A 304 13.82 -6.03 8.39
N GLY A 305 14.57 -7.08 8.04
CA GLY A 305 15.13 -8.06 8.97
C GLY A 305 14.16 -9.18 9.37
N PHE A 306 14.70 -10.16 10.11
CA PHE A 306 13.97 -11.31 10.64
C PHE A 306 14.00 -11.33 12.18
N GLY A 307 13.01 -11.96 12.80
CA GLY A 307 12.99 -12.21 14.24
C GLY A 307 13.25 -10.93 15.05
N ARG A 308 14.18 -10.99 16.02
CA ARG A 308 14.47 -9.85 16.92
C ARG A 308 15.18 -8.67 16.26
N ASN A 309 15.75 -8.88 15.07
CA ASN A 309 16.39 -7.83 14.29
C ASN A 309 15.41 -7.14 13.34
N SER A 310 14.15 -7.57 13.33
CA SER A 310 13.13 -6.93 12.54
C SER A 310 12.85 -5.51 13.01
N SER A 311 12.63 -4.62 12.06
CA SER A 311 12.34 -3.21 12.31
C SER A 311 11.50 -2.63 11.19
N ILE A 312 10.79 -1.55 11.50
CA ILE A 312 10.01 -0.78 10.54
C ILE A 312 10.75 0.53 10.26
N PHE A 313 10.86 0.83 8.98
CA PHE A 313 11.48 2.03 8.43
C PHE A 313 10.39 2.92 7.83
N ILE A 314 10.57 4.23 8.02
CA ILE A 314 9.73 5.28 7.46
C ILE A 314 10.68 6.25 6.76
N TYR A 315 10.59 6.32 5.44
CA TYR A 315 11.46 7.11 4.59
C TYR A 315 10.62 8.14 3.82
N ASN A 316 11.03 9.40 3.84
CA ASN A 316 10.40 10.44 3.03
C ASN A 316 11.10 10.49 1.67
N TYR A 317 10.42 10.01 0.64
CA TYR A 317 11.01 9.87 -0.70
C TYR A 317 11.05 11.17 -1.49
N LEU A 318 10.34 12.22 -1.07
CA LEU A 318 10.46 13.55 -1.67
C LEU A 318 11.72 14.28 -1.17
N ASN A 319 12.00 14.18 0.13
CA ASN A 319 13.15 14.82 0.77
C ASN A 319 14.40 13.95 0.81
N GLU A 320 14.29 12.70 0.36
CA GLU A 320 15.32 11.67 0.40
C GLU A 320 15.89 11.37 1.80
N GLU A 321 15.06 11.46 2.83
CA GLU A 321 15.48 11.36 4.23
C GLU A 321 14.82 10.19 4.97
N LEU A 322 15.60 9.50 5.82
CA LEU A 322 15.04 8.53 6.75
C LEU A 322 14.35 9.27 7.90
N PHE A 323 13.02 9.32 7.85
CA PHE A 323 12.21 9.95 8.90
C PHE A 323 12.32 9.19 10.23
N LYS A 324 12.22 7.86 10.20
CA LYS A 324 12.31 7.03 11.41
C LYS A 324 12.68 5.58 11.09
N LYS A 325 13.42 4.98 12.02
CA LYS A 325 13.50 3.53 12.22
C LYS A 325 13.05 3.21 13.63
N PHE A 326 12.24 2.17 13.80
CA PHE A 326 11.90 1.65 15.12
C PHE A 326 11.74 0.13 15.12
N ASN A 327 11.85 -0.44 16.31
CA ASN A 327 11.51 -1.81 16.61
C ASN A 327 10.63 -1.84 17.86
N ILE A 328 10.03 -2.99 18.14
CA ILE A 328 9.37 -3.25 19.41
C ILE A 328 10.17 -4.29 20.19
N LYS A 329 9.93 -4.41 21.51
CA LYS A 329 10.58 -5.41 22.38
C LYS A 329 10.11 -6.83 22.02
N GLY A 330 10.62 -7.36 20.91
CA GLY A 330 10.17 -8.59 20.29
C GLY A 330 10.54 -8.60 18.80
N GLU A 331 9.52 -8.77 17.97
CA GLU A 331 9.64 -8.92 16.51
C GLU A 331 8.50 -8.09 15.88
N CYS A 332 8.69 -7.48 14.72
CA CYS A 332 7.66 -6.73 14.02
C CYS A 332 7.76 -6.87 12.51
N GLY A 333 6.64 -6.66 11.82
CA GLY A 333 6.58 -6.51 10.37
C GLY A 333 5.28 -5.85 9.98
N LEU A 334 5.17 -5.38 8.72
CA LEU A 334 4.00 -4.60 8.31
C LEU A 334 2.75 -5.46 8.23
N PHE A 335 2.82 -6.57 7.51
CA PHE A 335 1.68 -7.46 7.30
C PHE A 335 1.73 -8.72 8.16
N TYR A 336 2.93 -9.19 8.48
CA TYR A 336 3.17 -10.35 9.33
C TYR A 336 4.58 -10.26 9.88
N ILE A 337 4.91 -11.09 10.88
CA ILE A 337 6.27 -11.15 11.41
C ILE A 337 7.10 -12.05 10.48
N PRO A 338 8.20 -11.56 9.88
CA PRO A 338 9.09 -12.39 9.08
C PRO A 338 9.76 -13.45 9.96
N GLU A 339 9.41 -14.72 9.72
CA GLU A 339 9.99 -15.92 10.36
C GLU A 339 11.08 -16.49 9.42
N LEU A 340 12.14 -17.08 10.00
CA LEU A 340 13.21 -17.79 9.28
C LEU A 340 12.88 -19.28 9.14
#